data_AF-A0A5B9WDX8-F1
#
_entry.id   AF-A0A5B9WDX8-F1
#
_cell.length_a   1.000
_cell.length_b   1.000
_cell.length_c   1.000
_cell.angle_alpha   90.00
_cell.angle_beta   90.00
_cell.angle_gamma   90.00
#
_symmetry.space_group_name_H-M   'P 1'
#
loop_
_entity.id
_entity.type
_entity.pdbx_description
1 polymer ?
#
loop_
_entity_poly.entity_id
_entity_poly.type
_entity_poly.pdbx_seq_one_letter_code
_entity_poly.pdbx_strand_id
1 'polypeptide(L)'
;MGYDCTLHLVDEAAIRDEFVPRLLGRSRKRTALDRVMPDAAELWAKAREALAGDDPREAASLVCQLAVMFSACSLPHQYERGFALSLWDRQEDEVAVEFPAELASSPEPLFAEVVAQHPELHGRFPTWFSGNFSTGVYVPADRVKEVLAWVEGRVAAFTKGRQRDFRGLLGILRAAAAKGLAYWEATDLAIPMAGQFPGDPALMIAAYLGNEPGAASREVEMAPLGGHVATLWTQIIDERLVSTDYDPLGTNVWDLGTWPPRQEHRVGDFAASLARSREGRWLLLSAVDPKARPRVFRPRLYADLAGKPEPLPPVVLDGAEREASGCGFAGETPVVFLSKRWDCKAGDPLAPPVWLEGEAWKSIPGLPAAAARPSSLRGSVQEPVIGTVPLADGGDVIIWDGDGYERRGDAFEKTFAMGARQPESNWTCAPAGRDGFFYLSDRRLFEVHRGVGPVAHAKGWKNIMTIGVGPSGSLLLKEGNNDDGDAAKLYFPADGSFIHIDPALFDDREYTAIHWSPDAGRFLVVGGKFLAVPTSRVLALPRYKASTGKPVR
;
A
#
# COMPACT_ATOMS: atom_id res chain seq x y z
N MET A 1 -4.38 16.89 9.39
CA MET A 1 -4.71 16.54 7.99
C MET A 1 -3.49 16.88 7.17
N GLY A 2 -2.95 15.94 6.39
CA GLY A 2 -1.76 16.20 5.56
C GLY A 2 -2.09 17.08 4.36
N TYR A 3 -1.09 17.80 3.86
CA TYR A 3 -1.17 18.56 2.61
C TYR A 3 -1.15 17.61 1.41
N ASP A 4 -1.99 17.83 0.41
CA ASP A 4 -1.93 17.09 -0.84
C ASP A 4 -1.00 17.86 -1.80
N CYS A 5 0.29 17.55 -1.75
CA CYS A 5 1.33 18.28 -2.48
C CYS A 5 1.49 17.78 -3.91
N THR A 6 1.95 18.68 -4.78
CA THR A 6 2.19 18.43 -6.19
C THR A 6 3.49 19.11 -6.61
N LEU A 7 4.30 18.41 -7.40
CA LEU A 7 5.64 18.79 -7.82
C LEU A 7 5.66 18.98 -9.33
N HIS A 8 6.01 20.17 -9.80
CA HIS A 8 5.78 20.59 -11.20
C HIS A 8 7.06 20.90 -11.94
N LEU A 9 7.10 20.51 -13.21
CA LEU A 9 8.03 21.07 -14.19
C LEU A 9 7.46 22.39 -14.71
N VAL A 10 8.29 23.42 -14.87
CA VAL A 10 7.88 24.75 -15.33
C VAL A 10 8.76 25.20 -16.50
N ASP A 11 8.12 25.53 -17.62
CA ASP A 11 8.77 26.23 -18.72
C ASP A 11 8.65 27.74 -18.49
N GLU A 12 9.75 28.36 -18.03
CA GLU A 12 9.80 29.79 -17.70
C GLU A 12 9.50 30.68 -18.91
N ALA A 13 9.87 30.24 -20.12
CA ALA A 13 9.58 30.99 -21.34
C ALA A 13 8.09 30.92 -21.68
N ALA A 14 7.47 29.74 -21.58
CA ALA A 14 6.02 29.61 -21.77
C ALA A 14 5.22 30.47 -20.78
N ILE A 15 5.70 30.62 -19.54
CA ILE A 15 5.09 31.53 -18.57
C ILE A 15 5.17 32.98 -19.06
N ARG A 16 6.36 33.44 -19.47
CA ARG A 16 6.57 34.83 -19.92
C ARG A 16 5.84 35.14 -21.23
N ASP A 17 5.83 34.21 -22.18
CA ASP A 17 5.44 34.46 -23.56
C ASP A 17 3.98 34.08 -23.85
N GLU A 18 3.39 33.17 -23.07
CA GLU A 18 2.00 32.73 -23.25
C GLU A 18 1.11 33.05 -22.06
N PHE A 19 1.51 32.64 -20.85
CA PHE A 19 0.69 32.81 -19.64
C PHE A 19 0.50 34.29 -19.29
N VAL A 20 1.59 35.06 -19.18
CA VAL A 20 1.54 36.48 -18.77
C VAL A 20 0.73 37.35 -19.75
N PRO A 21 0.91 37.25 -21.09
CA PRO A 21 0.07 37.97 -22.05
C PRO A 21 -1.41 37.56 -21.98
N ARG A 22 -1.69 36.27 -21.72
CA ARG A 22 -3.06 35.78 -21.55
C ARG A 22 -3.72 36.32 -20.28
N LEU A 23 -3.00 36.31 -19.16
CA LEU A 23 -3.43 36.85 -17.87
C LEU A 23 -3.82 38.33 -18.00
N LEU A 24 -2.91 39.13 -18.57
CA LEU A 24 -3.08 40.58 -18.75
C LEU A 24 -4.03 40.96 -19.91
N GLY A 25 -4.72 39.99 -20.52
CA GLY A 25 -5.71 40.25 -21.59
C GLY A 25 -5.12 40.73 -22.92
N ARG A 26 -3.78 40.71 -23.07
CA ARG A 26 -3.06 41.12 -24.27
C ARG A 26 -3.04 40.05 -25.35
N SER A 27 -3.25 38.78 -24.99
CA SER A 27 -3.38 37.66 -25.91
C SER A 27 -4.78 37.02 -25.86
N ARG A 28 -5.35 36.76 -27.04
CA ARG A 28 -6.59 35.97 -27.23
C ARG A 28 -6.30 34.52 -27.64
N LYS A 29 -5.03 34.14 -27.82
CA LYS A 29 -4.64 32.76 -28.16
C LYS A 29 -5.04 31.83 -27.00
N ARG A 30 -5.67 30.70 -27.31
CA ARG A 30 -5.95 29.66 -26.30
C ARG A 30 -4.63 29.03 -25.83
N THR A 31 -4.42 29.03 -24.53
CA THR A 31 -3.28 28.40 -23.85
C THR A 31 -3.49 26.89 -23.64
N ALA A 32 -2.52 26.21 -23.03
CA ALA A 32 -2.71 24.84 -22.54
C ALA A 32 -3.84 24.76 -21.50
N LEU A 33 -3.86 25.69 -20.53
CA LEU A 33 -4.92 25.77 -19.52
C LEU A 33 -6.30 25.91 -20.15
N ASP A 34 -6.46 26.81 -21.13
CA ASP A 34 -7.74 27.03 -21.84
C ASP A 34 -8.23 25.79 -22.61
N ARG A 35 -7.33 24.84 -22.93
CA ARG A 35 -7.65 23.62 -23.68
C ARG A 35 -8.03 22.46 -22.78
N VAL A 36 -7.42 22.37 -21.60
CA VAL A 36 -7.56 21.23 -20.70
C VAL A 36 -8.62 21.48 -19.62
N MET A 37 -8.66 22.68 -19.05
CA MET A 37 -9.55 23.01 -17.93
C MET A 37 -10.89 23.57 -18.43
N PRO A 38 -12.04 22.95 -18.11
CA PRO A 38 -13.35 23.40 -18.57
C PRO A 38 -13.75 24.77 -17.99
N ASP A 39 -13.23 25.10 -16.82
CA ASP A 39 -13.44 26.33 -16.05
C ASP A 39 -12.32 27.37 -16.23
N ALA A 40 -11.41 27.18 -17.20
CA ALA A 40 -10.27 28.07 -17.41
C ALA A 40 -10.65 29.55 -17.53
N ALA A 41 -11.78 29.88 -18.17
CA ALA A 41 -12.25 31.25 -18.31
C ALA A 41 -12.56 31.93 -16.97
N GLU A 42 -13.16 31.19 -16.03
CA GLU A 42 -13.45 31.64 -14.67
C GLU A 42 -12.15 31.85 -13.89
N LEU A 43 -11.21 30.90 -13.98
CA LEU A 43 -9.90 30.99 -13.33
C LEU A 43 -9.12 32.23 -13.79
N TRP A 44 -9.08 32.51 -15.09
CA TRP A 44 -8.46 33.72 -15.62
C TRP A 44 -9.18 35.00 -15.17
N ALA A 45 -10.51 34.98 -15.09
CA ALA A 45 -11.29 36.12 -14.61
C ALA A 45 -11.00 36.41 -13.13
N LYS A 46 -10.99 35.38 -12.29
CA LYS A 46 -10.66 35.47 -10.86
C LYS A 46 -9.27 36.05 -10.62
N ALA A 47 -8.26 35.60 -11.35
CA ALA A 47 -6.90 36.16 -11.21
C ALA A 47 -6.83 37.64 -11.63
N ARG A 48 -7.56 38.04 -12.70
CA ARG A 48 -7.64 39.45 -13.10
C ARG A 48 -8.39 40.32 -12.11
N GLU A 49 -9.47 39.81 -11.53
CA GLU A 49 -10.22 40.49 -10.48
C GLU A 49 -9.32 40.74 -9.26
N ALA A 50 -8.56 39.72 -8.84
CA ALA A 50 -7.60 39.86 -7.75
C ALA A 50 -6.51 40.89 -8.05
N LEU A 51 -5.96 40.90 -9.27
CA LEU A 51 -4.99 41.92 -9.71
C LEU A 51 -5.56 43.35 -9.69
N ALA A 52 -6.88 43.51 -9.80
CA ALA A 52 -7.56 44.81 -9.72
C ALA A 52 -8.05 45.14 -8.30
N GLY A 53 -7.90 44.22 -7.35
CA GLY A 53 -8.35 44.37 -5.96
C GLY A 53 -7.31 45.01 -5.06
N ASP A 54 -7.65 45.16 -3.77
CA ASP A 54 -6.85 45.86 -2.77
C ASP A 54 -5.86 44.96 -2.01
N ASP A 55 -5.86 43.64 -2.24
CA ASP A 55 -4.92 42.69 -1.60
C ASP A 55 -3.85 42.18 -2.58
N PRO A 56 -2.67 42.84 -2.64
CA PRO A 56 -1.60 42.44 -3.55
C PRO A 56 -0.98 41.08 -3.19
N ARG A 57 -1.10 40.61 -1.95
CA ARG A 57 -0.56 39.30 -1.56
C ARG A 57 -1.49 38.18 -2.03
N GLU A 58 -2.80 38.36 -1.90
CA GLU A 58 -3.78 37.44 -2.47
C GLU A 58 -3.66 37.38 -4.00
N ALA A 59 -3.54 38.54 -4.65
CA ALA A 59 -3.34 38.62 -6.10
C ALA A 59 -2.07 37.87 -6.55
N ALA A 60 -0.93 38.12 -5.92
CA ALA A 60 0.33 37.42 -6.23
C ALA A 60 0.21 35.90 -5.99
N SER A 61 -0.47 35.48 -4.92
CA SER A 61 -0.75 34.08 -4.64
C SER A 61 -1.60 33.43 -5.74
N LEU A 62 -2.70 34.06 -6.15
CA LEU A 62 -3.58 33.55 -7.21
C LEU A 62 -2.87 33.47 -8.57
N VAL A 63 -2.01 34.45 -8.88
CA VAL A 63 -1.16 34.40 -10.09
C VAL A 63 -0.24 33.19 -10.06
N CYS A 64 0.43 32.92 -8.94
CA CYS A 64 1.27 31.74 -8.78
C CYS A 64 0.49 30.43 -8.93
N GLN A 65 -0.66 30.32 -8.25
CA GLN A 65 -1.51 29.13 -8.34
C GLN A 65 -1.92 28.85 -9.79
N LEU A 66 -2.37 29.88 -10.51
CA LEU A 66 -2.79 29.75 -11.89
C LEU A 66 -1.62 29.41 -12.83
N ALA A 67 -0.42 29.92 -12.56
CA ALA A 67 0.80 29.59 -13.32
C ALA A 67 1.22 28.14 -13.13
N VAL A 68 1.11 27.60 -11.91
CA VAL A 68 1.31 26.17 -11.65
C VAL A 68 0.26 25.34 -12.38
N MET A 69 -1.02 25.72 -12.33
CA MET A 69 -2.09 25.01 -13.07
C MET A 69 -1.84 25.03 -14.59
N PHE A 70 -1.39 26.16 -15.14
CA PHE A 70 -0.98 26.26 -16.55
C PHE A 70 0.19 25.32 -16.87
N SER A 71 1.19 25.24 -16.00
CA SER A 71 2.34 24.35 -16.15
C SER A 71 1.89 22.89 -16.10
N ALA A 72 1.04 22.52 -15.14
CA ALA A 72 0.44 21.19 -15.02
C ALA A 72 -0.41 20.80 -16.24
N CYS A 73 -0.95 21.78 -16.99
CA CYS A 73 -1.68 21.58 -18.24
C CYS A 73 -0.79 21.38 -19.47
N SER A 74 0.52 21.60 -19.36
CA SER A 74 1.47 21.54 -20.48
C SER A 74 2.66 20.61 -20.25
N LEU A 75 2.98 20.31 -18.99
CA LEU A 75 4.14 19.52 -18.59
C LEU A 75 3.76 18.47 -17.53
N PRO A 76 4.56 17.39 -17.39
CA PRO A 76 4.40 16.42 -16.33
C PRO A 76 4.48 17.07 -14.93
N HIS A 77 3.70 16.52 -14.00
CA HIS A 77 3.76 16.82 -12.58
C HIS A 77 3.59 15.53 -11.77
N GLN A 78 4.03 15.54 -10.52
CA GLN A 78 3.95 14.39 -9.61
C GLN A 78 3.12 14.77 -8.38
N TYR A 79 2.15 13.94 -8.02
CA TYR A 79 1.41 14.07 -6.76
C TYR A 79 2.16 13.36 -5.64
N GLU A 80 2.36 14.05 -4.51
CA GLU A 80 3.00 13.52 -3.31
C GLU A 80 2.23 13.97 -2.08
N ARG A 81 1.65 13.03 -1.33
CA ARG A 81 0.86 13.38 -0.16
C ARG A 81 1.77 13.66 1.04
N GLY A 82 1.66 14.87 1.59
CA GLY A 82 2.40 15.30 2.79
C GLY A 82 3.89 15.49 2.55
N PHE A 83 4.33 15.58 1.29
CA PHE A 83 5.74 15.56 0.94
C PHE A 83 6.07 16.60 -0.14
N ALA A 84 6.90 17.58 0.22
CA ALA A 84 7.44 18.65 -0.61
C ALA A 84 8.65 19.27 0.13
N LEU A 85 9.62 19.87 -0.57
CA LEU A 85 10.73 20.63 0.04
C LEU A 85 10.21 21.71 1.00
N SER A 86 9.07 22.35 0.68
CA SER A 86 8.40 23.31 1.58
C SER A 86 7.95 22.75 2.93
N LEU A 87 7.98 21.43 3.12
CA LEU A 87 7.52 20.76 4.34
C LEU A 87 8.64 20.04 5.08
N TRP A 88 9.87 20.02 4.57
CA TRP A 88 10.96 19.23 5.16
C TRP A 88 11.33 19.66 6.57
N ASP A 89 11.24 20.94 6.91
CA ASP A 89 11.45 21.47 8.27
C ASP A 89 10.36 21.07 9.27
N ARG A 90 9.19 20.63 8.78
CA ARG A 90 7.99 20.29 9.56
C ARG A 90 7.70 18.79 9.66
N GLN A 91 8.51 17.95 9.02
CA GLN A 91 8.37 16.51 9.17
C GLN A 91 8.93 16.10 10.54
N GLU A 92 8.15 15.33 11.32
CA GLU A 92 8.54 14.83 12.66
C GLU A 92 9.69 13.79 12.60
N ASP A 93 10.11 13.40 11.40
CA ASP A 93 11.09 12.34 11.13
C ASP A 93 12.53 12.88 10.94
N GLU A 94 13.50 11.97 10.77
CA GLU A 94 14.94 12.23 10.49
C GLU A 94 15.24 13.10 9.24
N VAL A 95 14.22 13.52 8.49
CA VAL A 95 14.30 14.42 7.33
C VAL A 95 14.17 15.89 7.75
N ALA A 96 13.97 16.19 9.05
CA ALA A 96 13.86 17.53 9.62
C ALA A 96 15.11 18.40 9.36
N VAL A 97 15.26 18.80 8.11
CA VAL A 97 16.36 19.57 7.55
C VAL A 97 15.72 20.72 6.82
N GLU A 98 16.07 21.92 7.25
CA GLU A 98 15.62 23.14 6.60
C GLU A 98 16.14 23.16 5.16
N PHE A 99 15.22 23.35 4.20
CA PHE A 99 15.62 23.56 2.82
C PHE A 99 16.36 24.90 2.72
N PRO A 100 17.59 24.95 2.17
CA PRO A 100 18.43 26.14 2.27
C PRO A 100 17.77 27.34 1.61
N ALA A 101 17.62 28.43 2.37
CA ALA A 101 16.95 29.64 1.89
C ALA A 101 17.65 30.24 0.66
N GLU A 102 18.96 30.04 0.53
CA GLU A 102 19.73 30.44 -0.65
C GLU A 102 19.36 29.65 -1.89
N LEU A 103 18.82 28.44 -1.79
CA LEU A 103 18.36 27.62 -2.91
C LEU A 103 16.91 27.93 -3.31
N ALA A 104 16.10 28.42 -2.37
CA ALA A 104 14.77 28.94 -2.67
C ALA A 104 14.86 30.25 -3.44
N SER A 105 14.08 30.38 -4.51
CA SER A 105 14.05 31.59 -5.34
C SER A 105 12.64 32.20 -5.36
N SER A 106 12.55 33.52 -5.51
CA SER A 106 11.27 34.17 -5.77
C SER A 106 10.80 33.84 -7.19
N PRO A 107 9.52 33.49 -7.41
CA PRO A 107 8.97 33.34 -8.75
C PRO A 107 8.64 34.69 -9.41
N GLU A 108 8.73 35.80 -8.67
CA GLU A 108 8.44 37.16 -9.17
C GLU A 108 9.10 37.52 -10.52
N PRO A 109 10.36 37.13 -10.80
CA PRO A 109 10.98 37.42 -12.09
C PRO A 109 10.18 36.87 -13.27
N LEU A 110 9.43 35.76 -13.14
CA LEU A 110 8.55 35.23 -14.19
C LEU A 110 7.43 36.20 -14.57
N PHE A 111 7.03 37.04 -13.61
CA PHE A 111 5.88 37.93 -13.70
C PHE A 111 6.28 39.41 -13.79
N ALA A 112 7.51 39.72 -14.23
CA ALA A 112 8.03 41.08 -14.28
C ALA A 112 7.09 42.08 -15.00
N GLU A 113 6.42 41.65 -16.09
CA GLU A 113 5.44 42.51 -16.78
C GLU A 113 4.13 42.70 -16.00
N VAL A 114 3.71 41.72 -15.20
CA VAL A 114 2.57 41.85 -14.29
C VAL A 114 2.93 42.85 -13.20
N VAL A 115 4.11 42.74 -12.59
CA VAL A 115 4.61 43.70 -11.58
C VAL A 115 4.78 45.10 -12.18
N ALA A 116 5.20 45.23 -13.43
CA ALA A 116 5.28 46.53 -14.09
C ALA A 116 3.91 47.21 -14.26
N GLN A 117 2.82 46.43 -14.45
CA GLN A 117 1.46 46.95 -14.50
C GLN A 117 0.82 47.12 -13.12
N HIS A 118 1.26 46.33 -12.15
CA HIS A 118 0.76 46.26 -10.78
C HIS A 118 1.94 46.34 -9.77
N PRO A 119 2.57 47.52 -9.58
CA PRO A 119 3.79 47.66 -8.78
C PRO A 119 3.64 47.23 -7.32
N GLU A 120 2.43 47.27 -6.78
CA GLU A 120 2.06 46.82 -5.44
C GLU A 120 2.35 45.32 -5.17
N LEU A 121 2.50 44.51 -6.24
CA LEU A 121 2.85 43.09 -6.14
C LEU A 121 4.33 42.83 -5.84
N HIS A 122 5.19 43.84 -5.98
CA HIS A 122 6.63 43.69 -5.77
C HIS A 122 6.94 43.13 -4.36
N GLY A 123 7.68 42.02 -4.30
CA GLY A 123 8.03 41.31 -3.07
C GLY A 123 6.86 40.58 -2.41
N ARG A 124 5.72 40.40 -3.08
CA ARG A 124 4.52 39.75 -2.52
C ARG A 124 4.31 38.31 -2.95
N PHE A 125 5.07 37.84 -3.94
CA PHE A 125 4.98 36.47 -4.42
C PHE A 125 5.42 35.46 -3.36
N PRO A 126 4.64 34.39 -3.11
CA PRO A 126 4.99 33.39 -2.12
C PRO A 126 6.23 32.59 -2.53
N THR A 127 7.05 32.25 -1.54
CA THR A 127 8.23 31.38 -1.68
C THR A 127 8.11 30.07 -0.89
N TRP A 128 7.05 29.94 -0.08
CA TRP A 128 6.75 28.81 0.79
C TRP A 128 5.24 28.64 0.94
N PHE A 129 4.80 27.43 1.32
CA PHE A 129 3.39 27.19 1.63
C PHE A 129 2.92 28.04 2.81
N SER A 130 1.82 28.77 2.59
CA SER A 130 1.10 29.52 3.62
C SER A 130 -0.12 28.77 4.18
N GLY A 131 -0.49 27.65 3.56
CA GLY A 131 -1.66 26.85 3.89
C GLY A 131 -2.11 26.01 2.70
N ASN A 132 -3.34 25.49 2.72
CA ASN A 132 -3.92 24.79 1.59
C ASN A 132 -4.12 25.76 0.41
N PHE A 133 -4.16 25.24 -0.82
CA PHE A 133 -4.32 26.03 -2.04
C PHE A 133 -3.24 27.10 -2.18
N SER A 134 -1.98 26.75 -1.88
CA SER A 134 -0.84 27.67 -1.99
C SER A 134 0.27 27.08 -2.84
N THR A 135 1.20 27.93 -3.26
CA THR A 135 2.44 27.52 -3.95
C THR A 135 3.60 27.59 -2.97
N GLY A 136 4.59 26.75 -3.19
CA GLY A 136 5.74 26.57 -2.31
C GLY A 136 7.04 26.99 -2.98
N VAL A 137 8.11 26.27 -2.65
CA VAL A 137 9.46 26.48 -3.18
C VAL A 137 9.43 26.50 -4.71
N TYR A 138 9.97 27.58 -5.26
CA TYR A 138 10.28 27.74 -6.68
C TYR A 138 11.79 27.70 -6.88
N VAL A 139 12.23 26.94 -7.90
CA VAL A 139 13.64 26.83 -8.29
C VAL A 139 13.76 27.08 -9.80
N PRO A 140 14.44 28.16 -10.24
CA PRO A 140 14.61 28.49 -11.64
C PRO A 140 15.48 27.45 -12.37
N ALA A 141 15.34 27.35 -13.69
CA ALA A 141 15.92 26.28 -14.49
C ALA A 141 17.46 26.18 -14.38
N ASP A 142 18.13 27.31 -14.26
CA ASP A 142 19.59 27.41 -14.11
C ASP A 142 20.10 26.92 -12.75
N ARG A 143 19.22 26.81 -11.74
CA ARG A 143 19.55 26.37 -10.38
C ARG A 143 19.06 24.97 -10.02
N VAL A 144 18.19 24.37 -10.83
CA VAL A 144 17.66 23.02 -10.54
C VAL A 144 18.76 21.98 -10.33
N LYS A 145 19.88 22.06 -11.07
CA LYS A 145 21.02 21.13 -10.90
C LYS A 145 21.66 21.21 -9.51
N GLU A 146 21.74 22.43 -8.97
CA GLU A 146 22.27 22.68 -7.62
C GLU A 146 21.34 22.06 -6.57
N VAL A 147 20.04 22.30 -6.69
CA VAL A 147 19.02 21.72 -5.81
C VAL A 147 18.99 20.20 -5.91
N LEU A 148 19.04 19.65 -7.12
CA LEU A 148 19.08 18.20 -7.33
C LEU A 148 20.29 17.58 -6.62
N ALA A 149 21.48 18.14 -6.79
CA ALA A 149 22.69 17.64 -6.13
C ALA A 149 22.58 17.69 -4.59
N TRP A 150 21.99 18.77 -4.06
CA TRP A 150 21.72 18.88 -2.62
C TRP A 150 20.73 17.82 -2.14
N VAL A 151 19.59 17.65 -2.83
CA VAL A 151 18.57 16.63 -2.50
C VAL A 151 19.17 15.23 -2.59
N GLU A 152 19.92 14.90 -3.64
CA GLU A 152 20.58 13.60 -3.77
C GLU A 152 21.57 13.32 -2.65
N GLY A 153 22.36 14.33 -2.26
CA GLY A 153 23.29 14.21 -1.12
C GLY A 153 22.58 13.95 0.20
N ARG A 154 21.41 14.56 0.43
CA ARG A 154 20.58 14.29 1.62
C ARG A 154 19.96 12.91 1.57
N VAL A 155 19.37 12.55 0.42
CA VAL A 155 18.67 11.27 0.25
C VAL A 155 19.64 10.09 0.38
N ALA A 156 20.87 10.22 -0.12
CA ALA A 156 21.88 9.17 -0.04
C ALA A 156 22.26 8.74 1.40
N ALA A 157 21.97 9.57 2.40
CA ALA A 157 22.19 9.24 3.81
C ALA A 157 21.13 8.31 4.40
N PHE A 158 19.96 8.20 3.77
CA PHE A 158 18.87 7.34 4.26
C PHE A 158 19.06 5.87 3.87
N THR A 159 18.33 4.99 4.56
CA THR A 159 18.19 3.58 4.17
C THR A 159 17.57 3.48 2.77
N LYS A 160 17.88 2.42 2.02
CA LYS A 160 17.38 2.24 0.65
C LYS A 160 15.85 2.31 0.57
N GLY A 161 15.18 1.74 1.57
CA GLY A 161 13.73 1.83 1.73
C GLY A 161 13.26 3.27 1.79
N ARG A 162 13.82 4.06 2.71
CA ARG A 162 13.46 5.46 2.88
C ARG A 162 13.84 6.32 1.68
N GLN A 163 14.91 5.99 0.94
CA GLN A 163 15.24 6.68 -0.32
C GLN A 163 14.11 6.59 -1.36
N ARG A 164 13.25 5.57 -1.28
CA ARG A 164 12.13 5.39 -2.23
C ARG A 164 11.06 6.46 -2.08
N ASP A 165 10.83 6.94 -0.86
CA ASP A 165 9.85 7.98 -0.56
C ASP A 165 10.16 9.30 -1.31
N PHE A 166 11.42 9.49 -1.73
CA PHE A 166 11.90 10.69 -2.41
C PHE A 166 11.87 10.58 -3.95
N ARG A 167 11.40 9.47 -4.51
CA ARG A 167 11.54 9.21 -5.95
C ARG A 167 10.76 10.16 -6.82
N GLY A 168 9.54 10.51 -6.42
CA GLY A 168 8.74 11.48 -7.16
C GLY A 168 9.46 12.83 -7.26
N LEU A 169 9.98 13.32 -6.14
CA LEU A 169 10.78 14.55 -6.08
C LEU A 169 12.07 14.47 -6.88
N LEU A 170 12.92 13.48 -6.61
CA LEU A 170 14.17 13.27 -7.35
C LEU A 170 13.89 13.14 -8.84
N GLY A 171 12.78 12.51 -9.17
CA GLY A 171 12.37 12.30 -10.53
C GLY A 171 12.02 13.59 -11.27
N ILE A 172 11.16 14.43 -10.68
CA ILE A 172 10.84 15.75 -11.23
C ILE A 172 12.10 16.62 -11.31
N LEU A 173 12.96 16.63 -10.29
CA LEU A 173 14.20 17.42 -10.30
C LEU A 173 15.18 16.96 -11.38
N ARG A 174 15.35 15.65 -11.59
CA ARG A 174 16.18 15.10 -12.68
C ARG A 174 15.61 15.47 -14.04
N ALA A 175 14.30 15.36 -14.22
CA ALA A 175 13.62 15.74 -15.45
C ALA A 175 13.81 17.24 -15.75
N ALA A 176 13.62 18.11 -14.76
CA ALA A 176 13.85 19.54 -14.86
C ALA A 176 15.31 19.87 -15.23
N ALA A 177 16.28 19.27 -14.51
CA ALA A 177 17.71 19.45 -14.77
C ALA A 177 18.14 18.99 -16.18
N ALA A 178 17.59 17.87 -16.67
CA ALA A 178 17.91 17.31 -17.98
C ALA A 178 17.34 18.14 -19.13
N LYS A 179 16.22 18.83 -18.91
CA LYS A 179 15.48 19.58 -19.94
C LYS A 179 15.70 21.08 -19.86
N GLY A 180 16.39 21.58 -18.84
CA GLY A 180 16.55 23.00 -18.61
C GLY A 180 15.22 23.66 -18.26
N LEU A 181 14.39 22.98 -17.47
CA LEU A 181 13.12 23.49 -16.96
C LEU A 181 13.27 23.86 -15.49
N ALA A 182 12.40 24.75 -15.00
CA ALA A 182 12.30 25.09 -13.59
C ALA A 182 11.45 24.06 -12.82
N TYR A 183 11.51 24.15 -11.49
CA TYR A 183 10.77 23.32 -10.55
C TYR A 183 9.87 24.18 -9.66
N TRP A 184 8.65 23.72 -9.40
CA TRP A 184 7.72 24.45 -8.51
C TRP A 184 6.76 23.52 -7.76
N GLU A 185 6.47 23.84 -6.50
CA GLU A 185 5.55 23.10 -5.64
C GLU A 185 4.19 23.79 -5.47
N ALA A 186 3.13 22.99 -5.30
CA ALA A 186 1.83 23.47 -4.90
C ALA A 186 1.08 22.47 -3.99
N THR A 187 0.12 22.95 -3.22
CA THR A 187 -0.74 22.12 -2.35
C THR A 187 -2.22 22.34 -2.66
N ASP A 188 -2.98 21.25 -2.74
CA ASP A 188 -4.44 21.19 -2.92
C ASP A 188 -4.99 21.89 -4.18
N LEU A 189 -4.15 22.22 -5.17
CA LEU A 189 -4.63 22.83 -6.41
C LEU A 189 -5.40 21.81 -7.26
N ALA A 190 -6.51 22.26 -7.84
CA ALA A 190 -7.34 21.48 -8.76
C ALA A 190 -6.66 21.33 -10.13
N ILE A 191 -5.55 20.59 -10.19
CA ILE A 191 -4.83 20.30 -11.43
C ILE A 191 -5.44 19.11 -12.17
N PRO A 192 -5.28 19.02 -13.51
CA PRO A 192 -5.79 17.89 -14.27
C PRO A 192 -5.28 16.56 -13.71
N MET A 193 -6.18 15.62 -13.44
CA MET A 193 -5.78 14.28 -13.01
C MET A 193 -4.99 13.56 -14.11
N ALA A 194 -4.15 12.62 -13.70
CA ALA A 194 -3.31 11.82 -14.59
C ALA A 194 -4.07 11.02 -15.69
N GLY A 195 -5.40 10.91 -15.62
CA GLY A 195 -6.22 10.31 -16.68
C GLY A 195 -6.90 11.29 -17.64
N GLN A 196 -6.83 12.59 -17.40
CA GLN A 196 -7.53 13.63 -18.18
C GLN A 196 -6.64 14.32 -19.22
N PHE A 197 -5.36 13.97 -19.23
CA PHE A 197 -4.38 14.45 -20.19
C PHE A 197 -4.35 13.53 -21.42
N PRO A 198 -4.18 14.05 -22.65
CA PRO A 198 -3.85 13.23 -23.82
C PRO A 198 -2.39 12.74 -23.70
N GLY A 199 -2.18 11.74 -22.84
CA GLY A 199 -0.88 11.16 -22.48
C GLY A 199 -0.83 10.86 -20.98
N ASP A 200 -0.72 9.60 -20.60
CA ASP A 200 -0.62 9.16 -19.19
C ASP A 200 0.61 9.81 -18.52
N PRO A 201 0.46 10.65 -17.48
CA PRO A 201 1.57 11.25 -16.75
C PRO A 201 2.52 10.24 -16.12
N ALA A 202 2.09 9.01 -15.83
CA ALA A 202 3.01 7.96 -15.42
C ALA A 202 3.91 7.51 -16.58
N LEU A 203 3.39 7.47 -17.82
CA LEU A 203 4.18 7.24 -19.03
C LEU A 203 5.08 8.44 -19.35
N MET A 204 4.62 9.66 -19.13
CA MET A 204 5.45 10.86 -19.31
C MET A 204 6.55 10.95 -18.27
N ILE A 205 6.25 10.72 -16.99
CA ILE A 205 7.25 10.62 -15.92
C ILE A 205 8.24 9.53 -16.29
N ALA A 206 7.82 8.30 -16.64
CA ALA A 206 8.76 7.27 -17.08
C ALA A 206 9.69 7.74 -18.23
N ALA A 207 9.14 8.39 -19.26
CA ALA A 207 9.92 8.95 -20.37
C ALA A 207 10.86 10.10 -19.96
N TYR A 208 10.54 10.87 -18.92
CA TYR A 208 11.34 11.98 -18.40
C TYR A 208 12.31 11.58 -17.27
N LEU A 209 12.05 10.48 -16.55
CA LEU A 209 12.88 9.93 -15.48
C LEU A 209 14.11 9.17 -15.97
N GLY A 210 14.30 9.04 -17.29
CA GLY A 210 15.37 8.22 -17.83
C GLY A 210 15.17 6.72 -17.60
N ASN A 211 13.98 6.30 -17.15
CA ASN A 211 13.53 4.95 -17.44
C ASN A 211 13.33 4.93 -18.95
N GLU A 212 14.34 4.52 -19.72
CA GLU A 212 14.20 4.41 -21.16
C GLU A 212 12.85 3.71 -21.45
N PRO A 213 12.01 4.23 -22.35
CA PRO A 213 10.85 3.50 -22.83
C PRO A 213 11.34 2.18 -23.46
N GLY A 214 11.46 1.12 -22.66
CA GLY A 214 12.17 -0.12 -22.99
C GLY A 214 13.07 -0.70 -21.89
N ALA A 215 13.38 0.05 -20.82
CA ALA A 215 14.08 -0.44 -19.61
C ALA A 215 13.13 -0.92 -18.51
N ALA A 216 11.80 -0.78 -18.68
CA ALA A 216 10.92 -1.83 -18.20
C ALA A 216 11.44 -3.10 -18.86
N SER A 217 12.13 -3.94 -18.09
CA SER A 217 12.77 -5.13 -18.64
C SER A 217 11.74 -5.83 -19.53
N ARG A 218 12.14 -6.21 -20.74
CA ARG A 218 11.27 -6.80 -21.79
C ARG A 218 10.44 -8.01 -21.35
N GLU A 219 10.52 -8.41 -20.09
CA GLU A 219 9.89 -9.59 -19.49
C GLU A 219 8.99 -9.25 -18.29
N VAL A 220 8.78 -7.97 -17.91
CA VAL A 220 7.69 -7.65 -16.96
C VAL A 220 6.38 -7.75 -17.73
N GLU A 221 5.58 -8.74 -17.36
CA GLU A 221 4.28 -8.96 -17.96
C GLU A 221 3.25 -8.11 -17.20
N MET A 222 2.31 -7.51 -17.95
CA MET A 222 1.29 -6.62 -17.38
C MET A 222 -0.09 -7.09 -17.76
N ALA A 223 -1.01 -7.09 -16.78
CA ALA A 223 -2.42 -7.31 -17.02
C ALA A 223 -3.24 -6.21 -16.31
N PRO A 224 -4.25 -5.62 -16.97
CA PRO A 224 -5.10 -4.63 -16.35
C PRO A 224 -5.87 -5.26 -15.19
N LEU A 225 -6.11 -4.46 -14.15
CA LEU A 225 -7.06 -4.82 -13.11
C LEU A 225 -8.46 -4.51 -13.66
N GLY A 226 -9.25 -5.53 -13.96
CA GLY A 226 -10.60 -5.38 -14.53
C GLY A 226 -11.65 -4.71 -13.61
N GLY A 227 -11.20 -4.03 -12.56
CA GLY A 227 -12.01 -3.36 -11.54
C GLY A 227 -11.12 -2.69 -10.48
N HIS A 228 -11.73 -2.08 -9.46
CA HIS A 228 -10.98 -1.55 -8.31
C HIS A 228 -10.60 -2.69 -7.35
N VAL A 229 -9.31 -2.80 -7.02
CA VAL A 229 -8.86 -3.52 -5.82
C VAL A 229 -8.72 -2.46 -4.74
N ALA A 230 -9.74 -2.35 -3.87
CA ALA A 230 -9.57 -1.50 -2.71
C ALA A 230 -8.54 -2.16 -1.78
N THR A 231 -7.62 -1.34 -1.29
CA THR A 231 -6.38 -1.73 -0.63
C THR A 231 -6.54 -2.11 0.83
N LEU A 232 -7.76 -2.07 1.37
CA LEU A 232 -8.00 -2.22 2.81
C LEU A 232 -7.69 -3.63 3.30
N TRP A 233 -8.00 -4.67 2.51
CA TRP A 233 -7.74 -6.06 2.85
C TRP A 233 -7.47 -6.91 1.61
N THR A 234 -6.25 -7.42 1.49
CA THR A 234 -5.88 -8.44 0.49
C THR A 234 -5.41 -9.70 1.20
N GLN A 235 -6.06 -10.83 0.92
CA GLN A 235 -5.66 -12.14 1.40
C GLN A 235 -5.44 -13.06 0.20
N ILE A 236 -4.44 -13.93 0.27
CA ILE A 236 -4.22 -14.96 -0.75
C ILE A 236 -4.41 -16.33 -0.09
N ILE A 237 -5.32 -17.13 -0.64
CA ILE A 237 -5.66 -18.48 -0.16
C ILE A 237 -5.62 -19.39 -1.38
N ASP A 238 -4.77 -20.41 -1.39
CA ASP A 238 -4.66 -21.39 -2.47
C ASP A 238 -4.57 -20.75 -3.88
N GLU A 239 -3.64 -19.79 -4.04
CA GLU A 239 -3.45 -18.97 -5.25
C GLU A 239 -4.65 -18.08 -5.62
N ARG A 240 -5.63 -17.87 -4.73
CA ARG A 240 -6.76 -16.95 -4.99
C ARG A 240 -6.55 -15.67 -4.22
N LEU A 241 -6.43 -14.55 -4.93
CA LEU A 241 -6.44 -13.22 -4.32
C LEU A 241 -7.87 -12.81 -4.05
N VAL A 242 -8.12 -12.52 -2.78
CA VAL A 242 -9.38 -11.97 -2.29
C VAL A 242 -9.17 -10.49 -2.01
N SER A 243 -9.99 -9.64 -2.62
CA SER A 243 -10.00 -8.21 -2.38
C SER A 243 -11.43 -7.73 -2.18
N THR A 244 -11.64 -6.93 -1.15
CA THR A 244 -12.95 -6.34 -0.85
C THR A 244 -13.01 -4.92 -1.35
N ASP A 245 -14.11 -4.57 -2.01
CA ASP A 245 -14.37 -3.26 -2.57
C ASP A 245 -15.49 -2.56 -1.77
N TYR A 246 -15.44 -1.24 -1.69
CA TYR A 246 -16.47 -0.43 -1.04
C TYR A 246 -17.45 0.19 -2.04
N ASP A 247 -17.08 0.27 -3.33
CA ASP A 247 -17.92 0.93 -4.34
C ASP A 247 -17.88 0.24 -5.73
N PRO A 248 -18.84 -0.64 -6.05
CA PRO A 248 -19.90 -1.15 -5.17
C PRO A 248 -19.36 -2.18 -4.18
N LEU A 249 -19.88 -2.11 -2.95
CA LEU A 249 -19.59 -3.06 -1.87
C LEU A 249 -19.65 -4.52 -2.35
N GLY A 250 -18.54 -5.25 -2.20
CA GLY A 250 -18.45 -6.64 -2.60
C GLY A 250 -17.07 -7.24 -2.38
N THR A 251 -16.94 -8.53 -2.68
CA THR A 251 -15.69 -9.28 -2.58
C THR A 251 -15.33 -9.85 -3.95
N ASN A 252 -14.19 -9.45 -4.48
CA ASN A 252 -13.63 -9.97 -5.73
C ASN A 252 -12.65 -11.11 -5.42
N VAL A 253 -12.76 -12.21 -6.17
CA VAL A 253 -11.86 -13.36 -6.08
C VAL A 253 -11.18 -13.56 -7.43
N TRP A 254 -9.86 -13.52 -7.42
CA TRP A 254 -9.02 -13.63 -8.60
C TRP A 254 -8.16 -14.88 -8.53
N ASP A 255 -8.16 -15.68 -9.60
CA ASP A 255 -7.23 -16.77 -9.83
C ASP A 255 -5.83 -16.22 -10.17
N LEU A 256 -4.86 -16.48 -9.31
CA LEU A 256 -3.45 -16.18 -9.54
C LEU A 256 -2.67 -17.37 -10.12
N GLY A 257 -3.27 -18.56 -10.19
CA GLY A 257 -2.67 -19.77 -10.78
C GLY A 257 -2.59 -19.70 -12.31
N THR A 258 -3.30 -18.75 -12.92
CA THR A 258 -3.22 -18.45 -14.35
C THR A 258 -2.62 -17.06 -14.60
N TRP A 259 -1.93 -16.92 -15.74
CA TRP A 259 -1.44 -15.64 -16.20
C TRP A 259 -1.98 -15.31 -17.61
N PRO A 260 -2.62 -14.14 -17.82
CA PRO A 260 -2.93 -13.11 -16.81
C PRO A 260 -3.96 -13.60 -15.77
N PRO A 261 -3.99 -13.05 -14.54
CA PRO A 261 -4.94 -13.44 -13.52
C PRO A 261 -6.37 -13.21 -14.00
N ARG A 262 -7.27 -14.11 -13.63
CA ARG A 262 -8.68 -14.05 -14.02
C ARG A 262 -9.54 -13.80 -12.81
N GLN A 263 -10.48 -12.86 -12.92
CA GLN A 263 -11.52 -12.76 -11.91
C GLN A 263 -12.41 -14.00 -12.04
N GLU A 264 -12.33 -14.92 -11.07
CA GLU A 264 -13.20 -16.09 -11.02
C GLU A 264 -14.60 -15.67 -10.59
N HIS A 265 -14.69 -14.82 -9.54
CA HIS A 265 -15.96 -14.48 -8.94
C HIS A 265 -16.02 -13.02 -8.43
N ARG A 266 -17.25 -12.49 -8.37
CA ARG A 266 -17.61 -11.33 -7.55
C ARG A 266 -18.78 -11.71 -6.65
N VAL A 267 -18.54 -11.76 -5.36
CA VAL A 267 -19.59 -11.97 -4.36
C VAL A 267 -20.14 -10.60 -3.98
N GLY A 268 -21.47 -10.44 -3.99
CA GLY A 268 -22.14 -9.19 -3.59
C GLY A 268 -22.05 -8.85 -2.09
N ASP A 269 -21.27 -9.63 -1.33
CA ASP A 269 -21.09 -9.45 0.10
C ASP A 269 -19.73 -8.81 0.40
N PHE A 270 -19.67 -8.02 1.47
CA PHE A 270 -18.42 -7.50 2.02
C PHE A 270 -17.86 -8.49 3.05
N ALA A 271 -16.82 -9.26 2.68
CA ALA A 271 -16.18 -10.22 3.57
C ALA A 271 -15.09 -9.57 4.45
N ALA A 272 -15.01 -9.96 5.73
CA ALA A 272 -13.90 -9.60 6.62
C ALA A 272 -12.85 -10.71 6.73
N SER A 273 -13.24 -11.96 6.47
CA SER A 273 -12.37 -13.14 6.51
C SER A 273 -12.88 -14.20 5.55
N LEU A 274 -11.96 -15.01 5.02
CA LEU A 274 -12.24 -16.12 4.14
C LEU A 274 -11.35 -17.31 4.51
N ALA A 275 -11.88 -18.52 4.35
CA ALA A 275 -11.13 -19.76 4.37
C ALA A 275 -11.63 -20.72 3.29
N ARG A 276 -10.76 -21.63 2.85
CA ARG A 276 -11.10 -22.72 1.93
C ARG A 276 -10.82 -24.06 2.60
N SER A 277 -11.73 -25.02 2.47
CA SER A 277 -11.53 -26.39 2.91
C SER A 277 -10.74 -27.18 1.86
N ARG A 278 -10.33 -28.40 2.20
CA ARG A 278 -9.53 -29.24 1.29
C ARG A 278 -10.35 -29.79 0.14
N GLU A 279 -11.63 -30.06 0.39
CA GLU A 279 -12.59 -30.41 -0.65
C GLU A 279 -13.05 -29.19 -1.45
N GLY A 280 -12.50 -28.01 -1.17
CA GLY A 280 -12.65 -26.80 -1.98
C GLY A 280 -13.85 -25.92 -1.60
N ARG A 281 -14.53 -26.21 -0.48
CA ARG A 281 -15.63 -25.37 0.03
C ARG A 281 -15.09 -24.08 0.62
N TRP A 282 -15.88 -23.03 0.57
CA TRP A 282 -15.49 -21.70 1.05
C TRP A 282 -16.32 -21.27 2.25
N LEU A 283 -15.65 -20.78 3.27
CA LEU A 283 -16.29 -20.17 4.43
C LEU A 283 -15.97 -18.67 4.42
N LEU A 284 -17.01 -17.85 4.27
CA LEU A 284 -16.93 -16.40 4.25
C LEU A 284 -17.48 -15.86 5.55
N LEU A 285 -16.74 -14.97 6.20
CA LEU A 285 -17.29 -14.12 7.24
C LEU A 285 -17.68 -12.79 6.60
N SER A 286 -18.95 -12.58 6.28
CA SER A 286 -19.39 -11.43 5.48
C SER A 286 -20.59 -10.68 6.06
N ALA A 287 -20.71 -9.41 5.70
CA ALA A 287 -21.77 -8.55 6.21
C ALA A 287 -23.16 -9.02 5.74
N VAL A 288 -24.10 -9.18 6.68
CA VAL A 288 -25.49 -9.58 6.38
C VAL A 288 -26.20 -8.51 5.56
N ASP A 289 -26.04 -7.27 5.99
CA ASP A 289 -26.47 -6.07 5.27
C ASP A 289 -25.25 -5.12 5.17
N PRO A 290 -24.66 -4.94 3.97
CA PRO A 290 -23.49 -4.08 3.80
C PRO A 290 -23.78 -2.59 4.10
N LYS A 291 -25.06 -2.19 4.11
CA LYS A 291 -25.53 -0.83 4.42
C LYS A 291 -25.78 -0.62 5.92
N ALA A 292 -25.97 -1.67 6.70
CA ALA A 292 -26.20 -1.56 8.15
C ALA A 292 -25.00 -0.93 8.88
N ARG A 293 -25.30 -0.17 9.94
CA ARG A 293 -24.33 0.46 10.85
C ARG A 293 -24.83 0.30 12.30
N PRO A 294 -24.15 -0.46 13.17
CA PRO A 294 -22.94 -1.26 12.90
C PRO A 294 -23.20 -2.39 11.91
N ARG A 295 -22.15 -2.84 11.21
CA ARG A 295 -22.24 -4.02 10.33
C ARG A 295 -22.24 -5.27 11.19
N VAL A 296 -23.08 -6.24 10.83
CA VAL A 296 -23.08 -7.58 11.45
C VAL A 296 -22.48 -8.56 10.46
N PHE A 297 -21.41 -9.23 10.85
CA PHE A 297 -20.75 -10.25 10.04
C PHE A 297 -21.23 -11.65 10.44
N ARG A 298 -21.58 -12.48 9.45
CA ARG A 298 -22.00 -13.87 9.67
C ARG A 298 -21.20 -14.83 8.80
N PRO A 299 -20.94 -16.05 9.29
CA PRO A 299 -20.37 -17.10 8.47
C PRO A 299 -21.37 -17.51 7.38
N ARG A 300 -20.86 -17.73 6.17
CA ARG A 300 -21.60 -18.25 5.02
C ARG A 300 -20.75 -19.32 4.35
N LEU A 301 -21.31 -20.51 4.20
CA LEU A 301 -20.62 -21.63 3.55
C LEU A 301 -21.04 -21.67 2.07
N TYR A 302 -20.09 -21.90 1.18
CA TYR A 302 -20.32 -22.06 -0.24
C TYR A 302 -19.63 -23.33 -0.69
N ALA A 303 -20.35 -24.20 -1.39
CA ALA A 303 -19.71 -25.26 -2.17
C ALA A 303 -18.88 -24.68 -3.33
N ASP A 304 -19.40 -23.63 -3.95
CA ASP A 304 -18.80 -22.85 -5.03
C ASP A 304 -19.18 -21.37 -4.83
N LEU A 305 -18.21 -20.46 -4.95
CA LEU A 305 -18.40 -19.02 -4.82
C LEU A 305 -19.31 -18.41 -5.89
N ALA A 306 -19.48 -19.07 -7.04
CA ALA A 306 -20.50 -18.69 -8.03
C ALA A 306 -21.93 -19.02 -7.59
N GLY A 307 -22.07 -19.93 -6.63
CA GLY A 307 -23.36 -20.42 -6.13
C GLY A 307 -24.00 -19.50 -5.09
N LYS A 308 -25.16 -19.94 -4.59
CA LYS A 308 -25.77 -19.35 -3.39
C LYS A 308 -25.10 -19.94 -2.15
N PRO A 309 -24.91 -19.13 -1.08
CA PRO A 309 -24.44 -19.68 0.18
C PRO A 309 -25.43 -20.70 0.72
N GLU A 310 -24.89 -21.76 1.31
CA GLU A 310 -25.63 -22.67 2.19
C GLU A 310 -26.06 -21.89 3.44
N PRO A 311 -27.31 -22.08 3.91
CA PRO A 311 -27.77 -21.43 5.12
C PRO A 311 -26.99 -21.95 6.31
N LEU A 312 -26.26 -21.05 6.98
CA LEU A 312 -25.66 -21.32 8.28
C LEU A 312 -26.47 -20.65 9.38
N PRO A 313 -26.63 -21.29 10.55
CA PRO A 313 -27.26 -20.67 11.70
C PRO A 313 -26.40 -19.49 12.19
N PRO A 314 -27.00 -18.47 12.82
CA PRO A 314 -26.23 -17.46 13.55
C PRO A 314 -25.35 -18.12 14.63
N VAL A 315 -24.20 -17.51 14.93
CA VAL A 315 -23.28 -18.03 15.96
C VAL A 315 -23.85 -17.70 17.33
N VAL A 316 -24.71 -18.57 17.88
CA VAL A 316 -25.35 -18.38 19.19
C VAL A 316 -24.64 -19.22 20.25
N LEU A 317 -24.12 -18.57 21.28
CA LEU A 317 -23.57 -19.21 22.47
C LEU A 317 -24.27 -18.67 23.71
N ASP A 318 -24.66 -19.58 24.60
CA ASP A 318 -25.35 -19.25 25.86
C ASP A 318 -26.59 -18.35 25.66
N GLY A 319 -27.31 -18.58 24.56
CA GLY A 319 -28.53 -17.84 24.20
C GLY A 319 -28.29 -16.45 23.58
N ALA A 320 -27.05 -16.06 23.28
CA ALA A 320 -26.72 -14.79 22.65
C ALA A 320 -25.95 -14.97 21.34
N GLU A 321 -26.33 -14.23 20.30
CA GLU A 321 -25.54 -14.14 19.06
C GLU A 321 -24.17 -13.51 19.37
N ARG A 322 -23.11 -14.12 18.85
CA ARG A 322 -21.73 -13.69 18.99
C ARG A 322 -21.21 -13.21 17.65
N GLU A 323 -20.45 -12.13 17.69
CA GLU A 323 -19.72 -11.65 16.53
C GLU A 323 -18.45 -12.49 16.33
N ALA A 324 -18.08 -12.69 15.06
CA ALA A 324 -16.88 -13.38 14.66
C ALA A 324 -15.85 -12.39 14.08
N SER A 325 -14.57 -12.69 14.30
CA SER A 325 -13.43 -11.93 13.78
C SER A 325 -12.65 -12.68 12.71
N GLY A 326 -12.84 -14.00 12.61
CA GLY A 326 -12.18 -14.85 11.62
C GLY A 326 -12.92 -16.15 11.38
N CYS A 327 -12.51 -16.87 10.34
CA CYS A 327 -13.07 -18.17 10.00
C CYS A 327 -11.99 -19.12 9.45
N GLY A 328 -12.25 -20.42 9.49
CA GLY A 328 -11.31 -21.47 9.12
C GLY A 328 -12.00 -22.82 8.94
N PHE A 329 -11.20 -23.87 8.73
CA PHE A 329 -11.67 -25.25 8.69
C PHE A 329 -10.79 -26.16 9.55
N ALA A 330 -11.41 -27.17 10.16
CA ALA A 330 -10.73 -28.33 10.73
C ALA A 330 -11.25 -29.57 9.99
N GLY A 331 -10.46 -30.11 9.06
CA GLY A 331 -10.94 -30.99 8.01
C GLY A 331 -11.99 -30.30 7.17
N GLU A 332 -13.19 -30.88 7.14
CA GLU A 332 -14.36 -30.32 6.47
C GLU A 332 -15.36 -29.70 7.48
N THR A 333 -14.94 -29.41 8.71
CA THR A 333 -15.80 -28.75 9.68
C THR A 333 -15.53 -27.24 9.68
N PRO A 334 -16.53 -26.39 9.37
CA PRO A 334 -16.41 -24.94 9.52
C PRO A 334 -16.03 -24.54 10.95
N VAL A 335 -15.05 -23.67 11.08
CA VAL A 335 -14.58 -23.09 12.35
C VAL A 335 -14.73 -21.58 12.30
N VAL A 336 -15.19 -20.98 13.40
CA VAL A 336 -15.35 -19.54 13.55
C VAL A 336 -14.63 -19.08 14.81
N PHE A 337 -13.85 -18.00 14.66
CA PHE A 337 -13.15 -17.34 15.75
C PHE A 337 -13.97 -16.13 16.20
N LEU A 338 -14.23 -16.06 17.51
CA LEU A 338 -15.13 -15.06 18.08
C LEU A 338 -14.41 -13.74 18.32
N SER A 339 -15.08 -12.63 18.01
CA SER A 339 -14.59 -11.30 18.33
C SER A 339 -14.57 -11.09 19.84
N LYS A 340 -13.55 -10.41 20.33
CA LYS A 340 -13.58 -9.87 21.70
C LYS A 340 -14.72 -8.85 21.82
N ARG A 341 -15.24 -8.68 23.03
CA ARG A 341 -16.20 -7.61 23.29
C ARG A 341 -15.50 -6.25 23.20
N TRP A 342 -16.22 -5.22 22.74
CA TRP A 342 -15.68 -3.87 22.61
C TRP A 342 -15.24 -3.25 23.95
N ASP A 343 -15.79 -3.75 25.07
CA ASP A 343 -15.49 -3.33 26.45
C ASP A 343 -14.48 -4.26 27.16
N CYS A 344 -13.87 -5.21 26.44
CA CYS A 344 -12.93 -6.18 26.98
C CYS A 344 -11.67 -5.53 27.55
N LYS A 345 -11.31 -5.93 28.78
CA LYS A 345 -10.12 -5.48 29.51
C LYS A 345 -9.09 -6.60 29.64
N ALA A 346 -7.83 -6.23 29.88
CA ALA A 346 -6.78 -7.20 30.15
C ALA A 346 -7.17 -8.08 31.36
N GLY A 347 -7.06 -9.39 31.20
CA GLY A 347 -7.49 -10.40 32.17
C GLY A 347 -8.91 -10.93 31.95
N ASP A 348 -9.76 -10.26 31.17
CA ASP A 348 -11.10 -10.76 30.86
C ASP A 348 -11.02 -12.07 30.06
N PRO A 349 -11.94 -13.03 30.29
CA PRO A 349 -11.97 -14.27 29.55
C PRO A 349 -12.33 -14.03 28.08
N LEU A 350 -11.64 -14.75 27.20
CA LEU A 350 -11.94 -14.83 25.78
C LEU A 350 -12.58 -16.19 25.46
N ALA A 351 -13.69 -16.16 24.72
CA ALA A 351 -14.37 -17.37 24.30
C ALA A 351 -13.55 -18.10 23.24
N PRO A 352 -13.35 -19.43 23.37
CA PRO A 352 -12.64 -20.22 22.38
C PRO A 352 -13.39 -20.23 21.04
N PRO A 353 -12.71 -20.61 19.94
CA PRO A 353 -13.39 -20.78 18.67
C PRO A 353 -14.44 -21.87 18.76
N VAL A 354 -15.42 -21.77 17.87
CA VAL A 354 -16.53 -22.70 17.74
C VAL A 354 -16.47 -23.40 16.40
N TRP A 355 -17.02 -24.59 16.34
CA TRP A 355 -17.20 -25.33 15.09
C TRP A 355 -18.67 -25.65 14.85
N LEU A 356 -19.02 -25.89 13.59
CA LEU A 356 -20.38 -26.26 13.21
C LEU A 356 -20.58 -27.76 13.42
N GLU A 357 -21.50 -28.15 14.31
CA GLU A 357 -21.87 -29.54 14.55
C GLU A 357 -23.38 -29.71 14.36
N GLY A 358 -23.78 -30.36 13.26
CA GLY A 358 -25.16 -30.38 12.82
C GLY A 358 -25.63 -28.97 12.45
N GLU A 359 -26.70 -28.50 13.09
CA GLU A 359 -27.27 -27.16 12.87
C GLU A 359 -26.92 -26.16 13.99
N ALA A 360 -25.88 -26.45 14.78
CA ALA A 360 -25.50 -25.60 15.91
C ALA A 360 -23.99 -25.34 15.95
N TRP A 361 -23.62 -24.12 16.33
CA TRP A 361 -22.25 -23.76 16.67
C TRP A 361 -21.95 -24.23 18.10
N LYS A 362 -20.89 -25.00 18.27
CA LYS A 362 -20.48 -25.52 19.58
C LYS A 362 -19.03 -25.19 19.87
N SER A 363 -18.71 -25.03 21.15
CA SER A 363 -17.34 -24.93 21.63
C SER A 363 -16.55 -26.17 21.22
N ILE A 364 -15.33 -25.96 20.75
CA ILE A 364 -14.46 -27.05 20.32
C ILE A 364 -13.89 -27.76 21.56
N PRO A 365 -14.13 -29.06 21.76
CA PRO A 365 -13.65 -29.78 22.93
C PRO A 365 -12.11 -29.79 23.01
N GLY A 366 -11.56 -29.58 24.21
CA GLY A 366 -10.11 -29.63 24.47
C GLY A 366 -9.36 -28.30 24.27
N LEU A 367 -10.00 -27.27 23.70
CA LEU A 367 -9.39 -25.94 23.66
C LEU A 367 -9.48 -25.24 25.03
N PRO A 368 -8.37 -24.71 25.55
CA PRO A 368 -8.37 -24.04 26.85
C PRO A 368 -9.04 -22.66 26.77
N ALA A 369 -9.54 -22.18 27.91
CA ALA A 369 -9.91 -20.78 28.05
C ALA A 369 -8.67 -19.88 27.88
N ALA A 370 -8.84 -18.75 27.21
CA ALA A 370 -7.82 -17.72 27.08
C ALA A 370 -8.26 -16.46 27.84
N ALA A 371 -7.31 -15.55 28.10
CA ALA A 371 -7.59 -14.26 28.71
C ALA A 371 -6.99 -13.15 27.86
N ALA A 372 -7.70 -12.02 27.76
CA ALA A 372 -7.25 -10.86 27.04
C ALA A 372 -5.93 -10.33 27.63
N ARG A 373 -4.96 -10.04 26.77
CA ARG A 373 -3.63 -9.55 27.17
C ARG A 373 -3.56 -8.04 26.98
N PRO A 374 -2.77 -7.31 27.79
CA PRO A 374 -2.56 -5.87 27.55
C PRO A 374 -1.89 -5.66 26.19
N SER A 375 -2.37 -4.67 25.43
CA SER A 375 -1.71 -4.19 24.21
C SER A 375 -0.63 -3.15 24.54
N SER A 376 0.27 -2.90 23.59
CA SER A 376 1.16 -1.73 23.61
C SER A 376 0.38 -0.41 23.53
N LEU A 377 -0.78 -0.41 22.89
CA LEU A 377 -1.66 0.75 22.77
C LEU A 377 -2.47 0.94 24.07
N ARG A 378 -2.27 2.08 24.74
CA ARG A 378 -2.91 2.41 26.01
C ARG A 378 -4.44 2.28 25.92
N GLY A 379 -5.01 1.51 26.84
CA GLY A 379 -6.47 1.30 26.91
C GLY A 379 -7.02 0.26 25.93
N SER A 380 -6.16 -0.46 25.22
CA SER A 380 -6.57 -1.56 24.35
C SER A 380 -5.99 -2.91 24.81
N VAL A 381 -6.62 -3.99 24.37
CA VAL A 381 -6.17 -5.37 24.60
C VAL A 381 -5.66 -5.97 23.30
N GLN A 382 -4.60 -6.77 23.39
CA GLN A 382 -4.02 -7.51 22.27
C GLN A 382 -5.04 -8.54 21.76
N GLU A 383 -5.19 -8.65 20.45
CA GLU A 383 -5.98 -9.73 19.85
C GLU A 383 -5.28 -11.09 20.08
N PRO A 384 -6.03 -12.16 20.36
CA PRO A 384 -5.45 -13.50 20.41
C PRO A 384 -4.97 -13.88 19.01
N VAL A 385 -3.82 -14.57 18.92
CA VAL A 385 -3.40 -15.17 17.67
C VAL A 385 -4.36 -16.33 17.35
N ILE A 386 -5.04 -16.22 16.21
CA ILE A 386 -6.06 -17.15 15.75
C ILE A 386 -5.82 -17.54 14.29
N GLY A 387 -6.34 -18.70 13.89
CA GLY A 387 -6.30 -19.17 12.51
C GLY A 387 -6.38 -20.68 12.40
N THR A 388 -6.32 -21.18 11.17
CA THR A 388 -6.23 -22.62 10.87
C THR A 388 -5.07 -22.87 9.93
N VAL A 389 -4.34 -23.97 10.14
CA VAL A 389 -3.20 -24.34 9.30
C VAL A 389 -3.40 -25.77 8.78
N PRO A 390 -3.53 -25.95 7.45
CA PRO A 390 -3.42 -27.27 6.87
C PRO A 390 -1.96 -27.72 6.86
N LEU A 391 -1.68 -28.91 7.36
CA LEU A 391 -0.37 -29.56 7.28
C LEU A 391 -0.28 -30.41 6.01
N ALA A 392 0.94 -30.58 5.49
CA ALA A 392 1.18 -31.36 4.28
C ALA A 392 0.95 -32.88 4.48
N ASP A 393 0.95 -33.37 5.72
CA ASP A 393 0.57 -34.75 6.06
C ASP A 393 -0.94 -34.99 6.09
N GLY A 394 -1.75 -33.95 5.87
CA GLY A 394 -3.19 -34.02 5.95
C GLY A 394 -3.75 -33.76 7.37
N GLY A 395 -2.93 -33.37 8.35
CA GLY A 395 -3.44 -32.84 9.63
C GLY A 395 -3.95 -31.40 9.48
N ASP A 396 -4.92 -30.99 10.29
CA ASP A 396 -5.32 -29.59 10.41
C ASP A 396 -5.08 -29.11 11.84
N VAL A 397 -4.49 -27.91 11.96
CA VAL A 397 -4.17 -27.30 13.24
C VAL A 397 -5.08 -26.09 13.44
N ILE A 398 -5.76 -26.05 14.58
CA ILE A 398 -6.44 -24.82 15.04
C ILE A 398 -5.44 -24.02 15.86
N ILE A 399 -5.26 -22.75 15.49
CA ILE A 399 -4.45 -21.81 16.25
C ILE A 399 -5.36 -21.06 17.22
N TRP A 400 -5.04 -21.14 18.50
CA TRP A 400 -5.79 -20.48 19.56
C TRP A 400 -4.87 -19.93 20.65
N ASP A 401 -5.01 -18.63 20.91
CA ASP A 401 -4.20 -17.85 21.87
C ASP A 401 -2.68 -18.03 21.71
N GLY A 402 -2.26 -18.22 20.46
CA GLY A 402 -0.86 -18.37 20.08
C GLY A 402 -0.29 -19.78 20.17
N ASP A 403 -1.09 -20.81 20.45
CA ASP A 403 -0.68 -22.21 20.37
C ASP A 403 -1.48 -22.97 19.30
N GLY A 404 -0.93 -24.09 18.82
CA GLY A 404 -1.58 -24.94 17.81
C GLY A 404 -2.10 -26.25 18.42
N TYR A 405 -3.31 -26.61 18.00
CA TYR A 405 -4.06 -27.75 18.52
C TYR A 405 -4.53 -28.65 17.38
N GLU A 406 -4.34 -29.96 17.54
CA GLU A 406 -4.79 -30.99 16.58
C GLU A 406 -5.86 -31.87 17.21
N ARG A 407 -6.79 -32.38 16.40
CA ARG A 407 -7.81 -33.31 16.86
C ARG A 407 -7.19 -34.68 17.17
N ARG A 408 -7.42 -35.19 18.38
CA ARG A 408 -6.99 -36.50 18.89
C ARG A 408 -8.22 -37.20 19.49
N GLY A 409 -8.85 -38.08 18.72
CA GLY A 409 -10.15 -38.65 19.08
C GLY A 409 -11.25 -37.58 19.11
N ASP A 410 -11.87 -37.41 20.27
CA ASP A 410 -13.03 -36.51 20.46
C ASP A 410 -12.66 -35.11 20.96
N ALA A 411 -11.37 -34.84 21.21
CA ALA A 411 -10.90 -33.55 21.70
C ALA A 411 -9.70 -33.04 20.89
N PHE A 412 -9.45 -31.74 21.00
CA PHE A 412 -8.24 -31.11 20.53
C PHE A 412 -7.17 -31.10 21.62
N GLU A 413 -5.96 -31.50 21.27
CA GLU A 413 -4.81 -31.48 22.16
C GLU A 413 -3.78 -30.47 21.64
N LYS A 414 -3.09 -29.80 22.56
CA LYS A 414 -2.00 -28.89 22.21
C LYS A 414 -0.82 -29.71 21.67
N THR A 415 -0.55 -29.60 20.38
CA THR A 415 0.57 -30.29 19.73
C THR A 415 1.68 -29.34 19.28
N PHE A 416 1.40 -28.03 19.24
CA PHE A 416 2.37 -26.98 18.91
C PHE A 416 2.39 -25.91 20.01
N ALA A 417 3.37 -25.98 20.92
CA ALA A 417 3.56 -25.01 21.99
C ALA A 417 4.36 -23.80 21.48
N MET A 418 3.68 -22.91 20.75
CA MET A 418 4.28 -21.80 20.04
C MET A 418 4.40 -20.53 20.89
N GLY A 419 3.43 -20.28 21.77
CA GLY A 419 3.34 -19.03 22.53
C GLY A 419 3.34 -17.78 21.65
N ALA A 420 2.77 -17.87 20.44
CA ALA A 420 2.80 -16.81 19.45
C ALA A 420 2.07 -15.55 19.93
N ARG A 421 2.54 -14.39 19.47
CA ARG A 421 1.99 -13.07 19.80
C ARG A 421 1.72 -12.27 18.54
N GLN A 422 0.58 -11.59 18.48
CA GLN A 422 0.17 -10.80 17.33
C GLN A 422 0.50 -9.32 17.56
N PRO A 423 1.31 -8.69 16.71
CA PRO A 423 1.64 -7.29 16.90
C PRO A 423 0.55 -6.35 16.35
N GLU A 424 -0.17 -6.67 15.26
CA GLU A 424 -1.26 -5.81 14.71
C GLU A 424 -1.89 -6.34 13.38
N SER A 425 -1.23 -7.22 12.61
CA SER A 425 -1.67 -7.67 11.28
C SER A 425 -2.28 -9.08 11.28
N ASN A 426 -3.01 -9.44 10.21
CA ASN A 426 -3.49 -10.82 10.00
C ASN A 426 -2.34 -11.83 10.15
N TRP A 427 -2.57 -12.86 10.96
CA TRP A 427 -1.62 -13.93 11.15
C TRP A 427 -1.48 -14.74 9.86
N THR A 428 -0.25 -14.98 9.41
CA THR A 428 0.05 -15.75 8.20
C THR A 428 1.04 -16.87 8.53
N CYS A 429 0.97 -17.94 7.74
CA CYS A 429 1.83 -19.10 7.89
C CYS A 429 2.20 -19.68 6.51
N ALA A 430 3.20 -20.54 6.49
CA ALA A 430 3.58 -21.33 5.32
C ALA A 430 3.98 -22.74 5.76
N PRO A 431 3.73 -23.80 4.97
CA PRO A 431 4.13 -25.16 5.34
C PRO A 431 5.64 -25.31 5.57
N ALA A 432 6.03 -26.14 6.54
CA ALA A 432 7.41 -26.51 6.84
C ALA A 432 7.51 -28.05 6.92
N GLY A 433 7.98 -28.67 5.85
CA GLY A 433 8.02 -30.13 5.76
C GLY A 433 6.62 -30.76 5.79
N ARG A 434 6.50 -31.92 6.44
CA ARG A 434 5.25 -32.70 6.49
C ARG A 434 4.35 -32.33 7.67
N ASP A 435 4.94 -32.01 8.81
CA ASP A 435 4.28 -31.93 10.12
C ASP A 435 4.51 -30.60 10.85
N GLY A 436 4.94 -29.57 10.12
CA GLY A 436 5.27 -28.26 10.66
C GLY A 436 4.85 -27.11 9.75
N PHE A 437 5.05 -25.91 10.26
CA PHE A 437 4.81 -24.67 9.52
C PHE A 437 5.69 -23.53 10.06
N PHE A 438 5.96 -22.58 9.18
CA PHE A 438 6.50 -21.27 9.51
C PHE A 438 5.38 -20.32 9.91
N TYR A 439 5.65 -19.47 10.88
CA TYR A 439 4.70 -18.48 11.37
C TYR A 439 5.40 -17.21 11.87
N LEU A 440 4.60 -16.17 12.09
CA LEU A 440 5.05 -14.92 12.70
C LEU A 440 4.63 -14.83 14.18
N SER A 441 5.56 -14.38 15.01
CA SER A 441 5.28 -13.92 16.36
C SER A 441 6.04 -12.62 16.61
N ASP A 442 5.32 -11.57 17.01
CA ASP A 442 5.88 -10.20 17.17
C ASP A 442 6.70 -9.75 15.94
N ARG A 443 6.16 -10.02 14.73
CA ARG A 443 6.79 -9.72 13.43
C ARG A 443 8.18 -10.37 13.23
N ARG A 444 8.42 -11.51 13.89
CA ARG A 444 9.63 -12.34 13.69
C ARG A 444 9.24 -13.72 13.17
N LEU A 445 10.13 -14.30 12.37
CA LEU A 445 9.92 -15.58 11.71
C LEU A 445 10.32 -16.75 12.62
N PHE A 446 9.41 -17.69 12.79
CA PHE A 446 9.62 -18.93 13.51
C PHE A 446 9.19 -20.13 12.66
N GLU A 447 9.80 -21.28 12.91
CA GLU A 447 9.41 -22.61 12.43
C GLU A 447 8.99 -23.44 13.62
N VAL A 448 7.93 -24.25 13.49
CA VAL A 448 7.52 -25.20 14.52
C VAL A 448 7.12 -26.52 13.89
N HIS A 449 7.44 -27.62 14.58
CA HIS A 449 7.04 -28.98 14.25
C HIS A 449 6.30 -29.61 15.42
N ARG A 450 5.50 -30.63 15.13
CA ARG A 450 4.70 -31.36 16.12
C ARG A 450 5.55 -31.84 17.31
N GLY A 451 5.19 -31.43 18.52
CA GLY A 451 5.89 -31.81 19.75
C GLY A 451 7.29 -31.21 19.94
N VAL A 452 7.72 -30.32 19.05
CA VAL A 452 9.02 -29.63 19.10
C VAL A 452 8.81 -28.16 19.40
N GLY A 453 9.71 -27.56 20.19
CA GLY A 453 9.68 -26.13 20.49
C GLY A 453 9.99 -25.27 19.24
N PRO A 454 9.51 -24.02 19.18
CA PRO A 454 9.76 -23.13 18.04
C PRO A 454 11.24 -22.83 17.81
N VAL A 455 11.63 -22.79 16.54
CA VAL A 455 12.97 -22.39 16.09
C VAL A 455 12.88 -21.01 15.43
N ALA A 456 13.69 -20.06 15.90
CA ALA A 456 13.71 -18.71 15.34
C ALA A 456 14.63 -18.62 14.10
N HIS A 457 14.11 -18.05 13.01
CA HIS A 457 14.84 -17.81 11.76
C HIS A 457 15.18 -16.33 11.58
N ALA A 458 16.16 -16.05 10.72
CA ALA A 458 16.54 -14.70 10.30
C ALA A 458 16.55 -13.66 11.46
N LYS A 459 17.16 -14.01 12.60
CA LYS A 459 17.01 -13.30 13.89
C LYS A 459 17.30 -11.79 13.86
N GLY A 460 18.05 -11.32 12.86
CA GLY A 460 18.34 -9.89 12.67
C GLY A 460 17.18 -9.11 12.04
N TRP A 461 16.29 -9.79 11.32
CA TRP A 461 15.13 -9.19 10.69
C TRP A 461 14.04 -8.92 11.71
N LYS A 462 13.47 -7.72 11.60
CA LYS A 462 12.44 -7.20 12.47
C LYS A 462 11.34 -6.67 11.56
N ASN A 463 10.10 -6.74 12.00
CA ASN A 463 8.98 -6.19 11.24
C ASN A 463 8.58 -6.97 9.97
N ILE A 464 8.70 -8.30 9.99
CA ILE A 464 8.11 -9.16 8.94
C ILE A 464 6.59 -9.15 9.12
N MET A 465 5.88 -8.73 8.08
CA MET A 465 4.43 -8.49 8.11
C MET A 465 3.63 -9.67 7.55
N THR A 466 4.16 -10.35 6.53
CA THR A 466 3.51 -11.52 5.93
C THR A 466 4.52 -12.60 5.54
N ILE A 467 4.07 -13.85 5.58
CA ILE A 467 4.77 -15.02 5.04
C ILE A 467 3.89 -15.62 3.94
N GLY A 468 4.51 -15.94 2.81
CA GLY A 468 3.93 -16.79 1.76
C GLY A 468 4.90 -17.92 1.39
N VAL A 469 4.38 -18.92 0.68
CA VAL A 469 5.20 -19.97 0.08
C VAL A 469 5.99 -19.40 -1.09
N GLY A 470 7.25 -19.82 -1.24
CA GLY A 470 8.10 -19.53 -2.39
C GLY A 470 8.59 -20.81 -3.09
N PRO A 471 9.22 -20.69 -4.27
CA PRO A 471 9.74 -21.83 -5.02
C PRO A 471 10.81 -22.60 -4.24
N SER A 472 10.90 -23.90 -4.49
CA SER A 472 11.98 -24.76 -3.96
C SER A 472 12.10 -24.73 -2.42
N GLY A 473 10.97 -24.67 -1.71
CA GLY A 473 10.93 -24.65 -0.24
C GLY A 473 11.40 -23.32 0.38
N SER A 474 11.46 -22.25 -0.41
CA SER A 474 11.70 -20.90 0.10
C SER A 474 10.41 -20.28 0.66
N LEU A 475 10.57 -19.16 1.35
CA LEU A 475 9.50 -18.33 1.91
C LEU A 475 9.55 -16.96 1.26
N LEU A 476 8.40 -16.49 0.80
CA LEU A 476 8.22 -15.12 0.33
C LEU A 476 7.82 -14.25 1.53
N LEU A 477 8.70 -13.32 1.92
CA LEU A 477 8.51 -12.49 3.10
C LEU A 477 8.32 -11.02 2.70
N LYS A 478 7.32 -10.37 3.27
CA LYS A 478 7.14 -8.91 3.14
C LYS A 478 7.41 -8.24 4.48
N GLU A 479 8.21 -7.19 4.47
CA GLU A 479 8.53 -6.38 5.64
C GLU A 479 7.71 -5.07 5.63
N GLY A 480 7.41 -4.54 6.83
CA GLY A 480 6.72 -3.26 6.98
C GLY A 480 7.67 -2.08 6.82
N ASN A 481 8.55 -1.91 7.82
CA ASN A 481 9.66 -0.95 7.79
C ASN A 481 10.80 -1.59 7.02
N ASN A 482 10.68 -1.56 5.70
CA ASN A 482 11.57 -2.23 4.79
C ASN A 482 12.77 -1.34 4.48
N ASP A 483 13.75 -1.31 5.39
CA ASP A 483 14.97 -0.49 5.26
C ASP A 483 15.77 -0.78 3.98
N ASP A 484 15.64 -1.99 3.42
CA ASP A 484 16.32 -2.37 2.18
C ASP A 484 15.60 -1.89 0.90
N GLY A 485 14.33 -1.52 1.01
CA GLY A 485 13.52 -1.05 -0.13
C GLY A 485 13.03 -2.15 -1.08
N ASP A 486 13.04 -3.41 -0.64
CA ASP A 486 12.58 -4.56 -1.42
C ASP A 486 11.04 -4.64 -1.56
N ALA A 487 10.51 -5.15 -2.68
CA ALA A 487 9.10 -5.54 -2.74
C ALA A 487 8.81 -6.68 -1.77
N ALA A 488 9.77 -7.61 -1.65
CA ALA A 488 9.80 -8.74 -0.75
C ALA A 488 11.21 -9.34 -0.67
N LYS A 489 11.40 -10.28 0.25
CA LYS A 489 12.58 -11.14 0.30
C LYS A 489 12.17 -12.58 0.03
N LEU A 490 12.95 -13.30 -0.76
CA LEU A 490 12.80 -14.75 -0.91
C LEU A 490 13.81 -15.47 -0.02
N TYR A 491 13.37 -15.94 1.15
CA TYR A 491 14.21 -16.56 2.16
C TYR A 491 14.26 -18.08 2.02
N PHE A 492 15.44 -18.67 2.18
CA PHE A 492 15.67 -20.12 2.07
C PHE A 492 16.05 -20.67 3.46
N PRO A 493 15.09 -21.25 4.21
CA PRO A 493 15.34 -21.72 5.57
C PRO A 493 16.48 -22.74 5.67
N ALA A 494 16.60 -23.63 4.66
CA ALA A 494 17.56 -24.72 4.65
C ALA A 494 19.03 -24.29 4.77
N ASP A 495 19.41 -23.12 4.22
CA ASP A 495 20.78 -22.62 4.25
C ASP A 495 20.93 -21.20 4.82
N GLY A 496 19.82 -20.64 5.31
CA GLY A 496 19.74 -19.31 5.91
C GLY A 496 20.13 -18.18 4.96
N SER A 497 19.98 -18.36 3.65
CA SER A 497 20.18 -17.30 2.66
C SER A 497 18.88 -16.73 2.12
N PHE A 498 18.96 -15.65 1.35
CA PHE A 498 17.80 -15.00 0.77
C PHE A 498 18.14 -14.24 -0.52
N ILE A 499 17.11 -13.86 -1.28
CA ILE A 499 17.19 -12.99 -2.46
C ILE A 499 16.39 -11.72 -2.16
N HIS A 500 16.98 -10.56 -2.49
CA HIS A 500 16.27 -9.29 -2.55
C HIS A 500 15.39 -9.25 -3.81
N ILE A 501 14.08 -9.04 -3.67
CA ILE A 501 13.19 -8.78 -4.80
C ILE A 501 12.97 -7.27 -4.88
N ASP A 502 13.82 -6.59 -5.65
CA ASP A 502 13.72 -5.13 -5.85
C ASP A 502 12.41 -4.78 -6.59
N PRO A 503 11.64 -3.76 -6.17
CA PRO A 503 10.47 -3.30 -6.92
C PRO A 503 10.79 -2.89 -8.37
N ALA A 504 12.02 -2.48 -8.67
CA ALA A 504 12.49 -2.21 -10.04
C ALA A 504 12.49 -3.46 -10.94
N LEU A 505 12.39 -4.65 -10.35
CA LEU A 505 12.11 -5.87 -11.12
C LEU A 505 10.74 -5.84 -11.80
N PHE A 506 9.82 -5.02 -11.29
CA PHE A 506 8.47 -4.81 -11.78
C PHE A 506 8.35 -3.41 -12.43
N ASP A 507 7.60 -2.48 -11.84
CA ASP A 507 7.49 -1.09 -12.27
C ASP A 507 7.92 -0.07 -11.20
N ASP A 508 8.66 -0.57 -10.20
CA ASP A 508 9.27 0.21 -9.13
C ASP A 508 8.29 0.96 -8.21
N ARG A 509 7.04 0.50 -8.14
CA ARG A 509 6.00 1.03 -7.26
C ARG A 509 5.92 0.29 -5.93
N GLU A 510 5.13 0.84 -5.00
CA GLU A 510 4.68 0.08 -3.85
C GLU A 510 3.54 -0.86 -4.24
N TYR A 511 3.55 -2.06 -3.65
CA TYR A 511 2.58 -3.11 -3.92
C TYR A 511 1.85 -3.48 -2.63
N THR A 512 0.53 -3.64 -2.72
CA THR A 512 -0.30 -4.09 -1.60
C THR A 512 -0.02 -5.56 -1.27
N ALA A 513 0.17 -6.38 -2.30
CA ALA A 513 0.47 -7.79 -2.17
C ALA A 513 1.55 -8.25 -3.17
N ILE A 514 2.26 -9.30 -2.77
CA ILE A 514 3.15 -10.08 -3.63
C ILE A 514 2.88 -11.56 -3.39
N HIS A 515 2.86 -12.34 -4.46
CA HIS A 515 2.56 -13.76 -4.47
C HIS A 515 3.53 -14.50 -5.37
N TRP A 516 3.89 -15.72 -5.02
CA TRP A 516 4.48 -16.66 -5.96
C TRP A 516 3.43 -17.71 -6.33
N SER A 517 3.07 -17.76 -7.62
CA SER A 517 2.21 -18.80 -8.16
C SER A 517 3.08 -19.91 -8.76
N PRO A 518 3.08 -21.13 -8.17
CA PRO A 518 3.69 -22.29 -8.80
C PRO A 518 3.11 -22.59 -10.18
N ASP A 519 1.78 -22.52 -10.33
CA ASP A 519 1.08 -22.93 -11.56
C ASP A 519 1.34 -21.94 -12.72
N ALA A 520 1.34 -20.64 -12.42
CA ALA A 520 1.72 -19.62 -13.39
C ALA A 520 3.25 -19.53 -13.55
N GLY A 521 4.04 -20.18 -12.70
CA GLY A 521 5.51 -20.12 -12.72
C GLY A 521 6.06 -18.70 -12.54
N ARG A 522 5.36 -17.84 -11.79
CA ARG A 522 5.63 -16.38 -11.72
C ARG A 522 5.55 -15.83 -10.31
N PHE A 523 6.25 -14.72 -10.08
CA PHE A 523 5.97 -13.81 -8.98
C PHE A 523 5.05 -12.71 -9.47
N LEU A 524 3.95 -12.47 -8.76
CA LEU A 524 2.90 -11.51 -9.09
C LEU A 524 2.83 -10.43 -8.02
N VAL A 525 2.68 -9.17 -8.42
CA VAL A 525 2.42 -8.05 -7.52
C VAL A 525 1.14 -7.31 -7.89
N VAL A 526 0.53 -6.65 -6.90
CA VAL A 526 -0.72 -5.89 -7.04
C VAL A 526 -0.54 -4.49 -6.47
N GLY A 527 -0.85 -3.45 -7.25
CA GLY A 527 -0.87 -2.04 -6.79
C GLY A 527 -1.83 -1.12 -7.55
N GLY A 528 -2.52 -1.65 -8.57
CA GLY A 528 -3.40 -0.90 -9.49
C GLY A 528 -3.56 -1.62 -10.85
N LYS A 529 -2.64 -2.53 -11.12
CA LYS A 529 -2.62 -3.53 -12.19
C LYS A 529 -1.94 -4.77 -11.64
N PHE A 530 -2.05 -5.88 -12.35
CA PHE A 530 -1.21 -7.05 -12.09
C PHE A 530 0.09 -6.91 -12.87
N LEU A 531 1.20 -7.14 -12.19
CA LEU A 531 2.51 -7.28 -12.82
C LEU A 531 3.06 -8.64 -12.47
N ALA A 532 3.76 -9.27 -13.40
CA ALA A 532 4.43 -10.53 -13.14
C ALA A 532 5.83 -10.59 -13.72
N VAL A 533 6.65 -11.38 -13.05
CA VAL A 533 8.01 -11.72 -13.46
C VAL A 533 8.22 -13.23 -13.36
N PRO A 534 8.91 -13.86 -14.34
CA PRO A 534 9.15 -15.30 -14.30
C PRO A 534 9.93 -15.75 -13.05
N THR A 535 9.60 -16.92 -12.51
CA THR A 535 10.28 -17.50 -11.34
C THR A 535 11.78 -17.66 -11.57
N SER A 536 12.18 -18.12 -12.76
CA SER A 536 13.58 -18.32 -13.14
C SER A 536 14.40 -17.03 -13.03
N ARG A 537 13.79 -15.88 -13.34
CA ARG A 537 14.44 -14.58 -13.27
C ARG A 537 14.70 -14.16 -11.83
N VAL A 538 13.72 -14.32 -10.94
CA VAL A 538 13.90 -14.03 -9.51
C VAL A 538 14.97 -14.95 -8.93
N LEU A 539 14.96 -16.23 -9.28
CA LEU A 539 15.95 -17.20 -8.81
C LEU A 539 17.38 -16.96 -9.35
N ALA A 540 17.51 -16.23 -10.47
CA ALA A 540 18.81 -15.85 -11.03
C ALA A 540 19.44 -14.63 -10.33
N LEU A 541 18.71 -13.94 -9.46
CA LEU A 541 19.23 -12.81 -8.69
C LEU A 541 20.27 -13.28 -7.64
N PRO A 542 21.19 -12.39 -7.24
CA PRO A 542 22.19 -12.73 -6.22
C PRO A 542 21.55 -13.18 -4.90
N ARG A 543 22.14 -14.20 -4.27
CA ARG A 543 21.75 -14.67 -2.93
C ARG A 543 22.65 -14.04 -1.86
N TYR A 544 22.09 -13.83 -0.68
CA TYR A 544 22.75 -13.20 0.46
C TYR A 544 22.52 -14.04 1.72
N LYS A 545 23.44 -14.03 2.68
CA LYS A 545 23.26 -14.71 3.97
C LYS A 545 22.44 -13.85 4.92
N ALA A 546 21.31 -14.34 5.42
CA ALA A 546 20.43 -13.59 6.33
C ALA A 546 21.13 -13.20 7.64
N SER A 547 22.15 -13.95 8.07
CA SER A 547 22.93 -13.66 9.28
C SER A 547 23.94 -12.52 9.11
N THR A 548 24.35 -12.20 7.89
CA THR A 548 25.45 -11.23 7.65
C THR A 548 25.14 -10.17 6.60
N GLY A 549 24.07 -10.34 5.82
CA GLY A 549 23.78 -9.53 4.64
C GLY A 549 24.79 -9.67 3.49
N LYS A 550 25.78 -10.57 3.59
CA LYS A 550 26.83 -10.72 2.57
C LYS A 550 26.40 -11.65 1.45
N PRO A 551 26.84 -11.42 0.20
CA PRO A 551 26.59 -12.33 -0.91
C PRO A 551 27.06 -13.76 -0.61
N VAL A 552 26.26 -14.75 -1.02
CA VAL A 552 26.66 -16.16 -1.06
C VAL A 552 27.58 -16.33 -2.27
N ARG A 553 28.80 -16.82 -2.04
CA ARG A 553 29.78 -17.08 -3.11
C ARG A 553 29.46 -18.33 -3.90
#